data_AF-A0A5M6CYH9-F1
#
_entry.id   AF-A0A5M6CYH9-F1
#
_cell.length_a   1.000
_cell.length_b   1.000
_cell.length_c   1.000
_cell.angle_alpha   90.00
_cell.angle_beta   90.00
_cell.angle_gamma   90.00
#
_symmetry.space_group_name_H-M   'P 1'
#
loop_
_entity.id
_entity.type
_entity.pdbx_description
1 polymer ?
#
loop_
_entity_poly.entity_id
_entity_poly.type
_entity_poly.pdbx_seq_one_letter_code
_entity_poly.pdbx_strand_id
1 'polypeptide(L)'
;MILTFSMVVLVAGLWSNPLVAQPPSPQSDPGGSGYDPGYSEEDMLGYSEEDMLGSYDSGYGGSRRRGGSTSDVVANLLTSTLGSVSSSGELSQMLSPDAAPPVQSGPVLSNESLVAYSIGNYPLAMELYFGHMVAEYENASNELNLAKFSRLMKRPVWQLRWGISYTVRGEATDPQPIRESATRGGGFDSSGFAGEEGDMAMQEQMMQQQMMQEEQMMQQQMMQEEQMMQEQMMQEQMMMENSFGSGMGGRRNNNAPLAPPTPAERLASGERTMLSEAVETELDETLGLVIAVLGEELSSRYAQGDFGRAMTDITAESGVKETISAAFVDAVESSPEPLPLWRPGIQFVGKDASDQNTLVARKAGIDLMLHFDVLLKPIRGDFVQNICRCRLIHVPTGKSLGVSKSIDSLEFAQKTRLRGMSGREYVSEQLSNLMGIIDREVKTIDLPALTPEVAKRRIGTLLASGGGKNLRTLAEVRLYQSLNLLSEPDVLMAFDIVGGEEALQMVYGPEEERLALVHQWAVKRPPAEATE
;
A
#
# COMPACT_ATOMS: atom_id res chain seq x y z
N MET A 1 -23.28 32.47 63.31
CA MET A 1 -24.42 31.86 62.59
C MET A 1 -24.01 31.74 61.12
N ILE A 2 -23.28 30.67 60.81
CA ILE A 2 -22.75 30.17 59.53
C ILE A 2 -21.92 28.96 59.96
N LEU A 3 -22.24 27.75 59.48
CA LEU A 3 -21.42 26.53 59.54
C LEU A 3 -21.99 25.62 58.43
N THR A 4 -21.48 25.66 57.20
CA THR A 4 -20.38 24.82 56.66
C THR A 4 -20.33 23.41 57.24
N PHE A 5 -20.76 22.43 56.43
CA PHE A 5 -20.54 21.00 56.67
C PHE A 5 -19.30 20.55 55.89
N SER A 6 -18.30 20.11 56.64
CA SER A 6 -17.10 19.40 56.19
C SER A 6 -17.16 17.95 56.66
N MET A 7 -16.94 17.03 55.71
CA MET A 7 -15.89 15.99 55.73
C MET A 7 -15.98 14.77 56.69
N VAL A 8 -15.41 13.64 56.18
CA VAL A 8 -14.84 12.44 56.86
C VAL A 8 -15.86 11.33 57.25
N VAL A 9 -15.91 10.14 56.63
CA VAL A 9 -14.99 8.96 56.47
C VAL A 9 -15.06 7.93 57.65
N LEU A 10 -15.02 6.63 57.26
CA LEU A 10 -14.87 5.35 58.01
C LEU A 10 -16.18 4.76 58.60
N VAL A 11 -16.49 3.46 58.48
CA VAL A 11 -15.76 2.29 59.04
C VAL A 11 -16.07 0.97 58.28
N ALA A 12 -15.09 0.07 58.33
CA ALA A 12 -14.98 -1.28 57.77
C ALA A 12 -15.94 -2.35 58.37
N GLY A 13 -16.11 -3.45 57.62
CA GLY A 13 -16.71 -4.70 58.10
C GLY A 13 -16.16 -5.92 57.36
N LEU A 14 -15.11 -6.53 57.93
CA LEU A 14 -14.52 -7.83 57.59
C LEU A 14 -15.47 -8.98 57.95
N TRP A 15 -15.70 -9.93 57.04
CA TRP A 15 -15.96 -11.34 57.40
C TRP A 15 -15.22 -12.26 56.42
N SER A 16 -14.30 -13.04 56.98
CA SER A 16 -13.52 -14.11 56.40
C SER A 16 -13.96 -15.43 57.04
N ASN A 17 -14.18 -16.50 56.26
CA ASN A 17 -13.65 -17.86 56.54
C ASN A 17 -14.11 -18.93 55.52
N PRO A 18 -13.41 -20.09 55.44
CA PRO A 18 -13.02 -20.66 54.14
C PRO A 18 -13.28 -22.18 53.98
N LEU A 19 -12.81 -22.71 52.83
CA LEU A 19 -12.41 -24.10 52.50
C LEU A 19 -13.51 -25.18 52.39
N VAL A 20 -13.54 -25.89 51.25
CA VAL A 20 -13.14 -27.32 51.11
C VAL A 20 -12.96 -27.66 49.62
N ALA A 21 -11.83 -28.27 49.28
CA ALA A 21 -11.52 -28.88 47.99
C ALA A 21 -11.90 -30.37 47.98
N GLN A 22 -12.39 -30.88 46.85
CA GLN A 22 -12.50 -32.32 46.55
C GLN A 22 -11.89 -32.63 45.16
N PRO A 23 -11.22 -33.79 45.00
CA PRO A 23 -10.57 -34.21 43.76
C PRO A 23 -11.56 -34.86 42.77
N PRO A 24 -11.24 -34.93 41.46
CA PRO A 24 -12.15 -35.47 40.45
C PRO A 24 -12.10 -37.00 40.38
N SER A 25 -13.28 -37.63 40.39
CA SER A 25 -13.46 -39.04 40.00
C SER A 25 -13.85 -39.16 38.52
N PRO A 26 -13.35 -40.18 37.79
CA PRO A 26 -13.73 -40.44 36.41
C PRO A 26 -14.98 -41.32 36.37
N GLN A 27 -16.03 -40.85 35.69
CA GLN A 27 -17.17 -41.68 35.32
C GLN A 27 -17.47 -41.49 33.83
N SER A 28 -17.20 -42.56 33.10
CA SER A 28 -17.78 -42.92 31.83
C SER A 28 -19.30 -42.97 31.93
N ASP A 29 -20.00 -42.39 30.97
CA ASP A 29 -21.24 -43.00 30.47
C ASP A 29 -21.45 -42.69 28.96
N PRO A 30 -22.07 -43.64 28.22
CA PRO A 30 -22.18 -43.64 26.78
C PRO A 30 -23.53 -43.11 26.28
N GLY A 31 -23.58 -42.73 25.00
CA GLY A 31 -24.83 -42.77 24.22
C GLY A 31 -25.71 -41.53 24.33
N GLY A 32 -25.79 -40.79 23.23
CA GLY A 32 -26.70 -39.66 23.10
C GLY A 32 -26.80 -39.18 21.65
N SER A 33 -27.29 -40.04 20.77
CA SER A 33 -27.76 -39.66 19.44
C SER A 33 -28.98 -38.75 19.59
N GLY A 34 -28.77 -37.45 19.42
CA GLY A 34 -29.83 -36.44 19.31
C GLY A 34 -29.89 -35.90 17.89
N TYR A 35 -30.75 -36.52 17.07
CA TYR A 35 -31.36 -35.85 15.92
C TYR A 35 -32.14 -34.64 16.43
N ASP A 36 -31.95 -33.47 15.83
CA ASP A 36 -32.91 -32.37 15.90
C ASP A 36 -33.05 -31.74 14.50
N PRO A 37 -34.28 -31.43 14.05
CA PRO A 37 -34.65 -31.36 12.65
C PRO A 37 -34.72 -29.92 12.11
N GLY A 38 -34.68 -29.83 10.78
CA GLY A 38 -35.57 -28.95 10.02
C GLY A 38 -35.37 -27.44 10.20
N TYR A 39 -34.39 -26.90 9.49
CA TYR A 39 -34.61 -25.60 8.86
C TYR A 39 -35.02 -25.82 7.41
N SER A 40 -36.25 -25.42 7.14
CA SER A 40 -36.99 -25.49 5.89
C SER A 40 -36.24 -24.81 4.76
N GLU A 41 -35.87 -25.61 3.78
CA GLU A 41 -35.31 -25.25 2.48
C GLU A 41 -36.44 -24.90 1.48
N GLU A 42 -37.39 -24.07 1.93
CA GLU A 42 -38.51 -23.60 1.13
C GLU A 42 -38.49 -22.07 1.13
N ASP A 43 -37.70 -21.50 0.22
CA ASP A 43 -38.09 -20.29 -0.49
C ASP A 43 -37.16 -20.03 -1.69
N MET A 44 -37.81 -19.87 -2.85
CA MET A 44 -37.30 -19.30 -4.10
C MET A 44 -36.48 -20.19 -5.06
N LEU A 45 -37.18 -21.17 -5.65
CA LEU A 45 -37.06 -21.45 -7.09
C LEU A 45 -38.24 -20.81 -7.83
N GLY A 46 -37.94 -19.95 -8.81
CA GLY A 46 -38.94 -19.31 -9.66
C GLY A 46 -38.30 -18.66 -10.89
N TYR A 47 -37.46 -19.40 -11.61
CA TYR A 47 -37.03 -19.00 -12.96
C TYR A 47 -37.95 -19.67 -13.98
N SER A 48 -38.95 -18.92 -14.44
CA SER A 48 -39.69 -19.24 -15.66
C SER A 48 -38.91 -18.68 -16.85
N GLU A 49 -38.32 -19.58 -17.65
CA GLU A 49 -38.09 -19.35 -19.08
C GLU A 49 -39.45 -19.25 -19.76
N GLU A 50 -39.78 -18.10 -20.36
CA GLU A 50 -40.66 -17.99 -21.53
C GLU A 50 -40.62 -16.55 -22.07
N ASP A 51 -40.95 -16.40 -23.36
CA ASP A 51 -41.08 -15.16 -24.15
C ASP A 51 -39.82 -14.52 -24.77
N MET A 52 -39.17 -15.27 -25.67
CA MET A 52 -38.76 -14.72 -26.96
C MET A 52 -39.94 -14.79 -27.93
N LEU A 53 -40.30 -13.67 -28.61
CA LEU A 53 -40.58 -13.58 -30.06
C LEU A 53 -41.23 -12.24 -30.50
N GLY A 54 -40.73 -11.71 -31.61
CA GLY A 54 -41.43 -10.80 -32.54
C GLY A 54 -41.11 -9.30 -32.39
N SER A 55 -41.08 -8.45 -33.43
CA SER A 55 -41.33 -8.56 -34.87
C SER A 55 -41.26 -7.15 -35.46
N TYR A 56 -40.48 -6.96 -36.54
CA TYR A 56 -40.71 -6.11 -37.73
C TYR A 56 -41.13 -4.62 -37.66
N ASP A 57 -40.27 -3.77 -38.28
CA ASP A 57 -40.50 -3.00 -39.54
C ASP A 57 -40.98 -1.53 -39.56
N SER A 58 -40.46 -0.82 -40.59
CA SER A 58 -40.88 0.43 -41.27
C SER A 58 -40.80 1.76 -40.50
N GLY A 59 -40.16 2.86 -40.95
CA GLY A 59 -39.80 3.36 -42.28
C GLY A 59 -40.58 4.65 -42.60
N TYR A 60 -39.93 5.80 -42.87
CA TYR A 60 -40.26 6.85 -43.89
C TYR A 60 -39.65 8.26 -43.66
N GLY A 61 -39.12 8.84 -44.76
CA GLY A 61 -39.12 10.28 -45.12
C GLY A 61 -37.95 11.14 -44.59
N GLY A 62 -37.20 11.97 -45.35
CA GLY A 62 -37.26 12.45 -46.73
C GLY A 62 -37.50 13.97 -46.85
N SER A 63 -36.46 14.82 -46.95
CA SER A 63 -36.36 16.00 -47.88
C SER A 63 -35.27 17.05 -47.58
N ARG A 64 -34.33 17.18 -48.54
CA ARG A 64 -33.68 18.36 -49.18
C ARG A 64 -33.75 19.78 -48.52
N ARG A 65 -32.59 20.47 -48.41
CA ARG A 65 -32.16 21.67 -49.21
C ARG A 65 -31.03 22.52 -48.55
N ARG A 66 -30.06 22.97 -49.40
CA ARG A 66 -29.44 24.33 -49.48
C ARG A 66 -28.60 24.79 -48.26
N GLY A 67 -27.28 25.00 -48.31
CA GLY A 67 -26.48 25.75 -49.28
C GLY A 67 -26.21 27.18 -48.76
N GLY A 68 -25.01 27.44 -48.22
CA GLY A 68 -24.53 28.80 -47.87
C GLY A 68 -23.29 28.77 -46.96
N SER A 69 -22.14 29.21 -47.48
CA SER A 69 -20.84 29.25 -46.77
C SER A 69 -20.71 30.47 -45.87
N THR A 70 -20.32 30.25 -44.61
CA THR A 70 -20.08 31.27 -43.57
C THR A 70 -18.59 31.52 -43.28
N SER A 71 -17.68 31.05 -44.14
CA SER A 71 -16.23 31.09 -43.91
C SER A 71 -15.58 32.48 -43.95
N ASP A 72 -16.22 33.48 -44.57
CA ASP A 72 -15.51 34.71 -44.97
C ASP A 72 -15.74 35.91 -44.03
N VAL A 73 -16.64 35.78 -43.06
CA VAL A 73 -16.94 36.86 -42.08
C VAL A 73 -16.16 36.66 -40.77
N VAL A 74 -15.87 35.42 -40.38
CA VAL A 74 -15.11 35.10 -39.16
C VAL A 74 -13.60 35.34 -39.35
N ALA A 75 -13.07 35.09 -40.56
CA ALA A 75 -11.66 35.32 -40.88
C ALA A 75 -11.27 36.81 -40.81
N ASN A 76 -12.16 37.71 -41.23
CA ASN A 76 -11.87 39.15 -41.21
C ASN A 76 -12.01 39.79 -39.82
N LEU A 77 -12.74 39.17 -38.88
CA LEU A 77 -12.87 39.66 -37.51
C LEU A 77 -11.68 39.24 -36.60
N LEU A 78 -11.11 38.05 -36.87
CA LEU A 78 -9.91 37.55 -36.18
C LEU A 78 -8.64 38.32 -36.56
N THR A 79 -8.55 38.77 -37.82
CA THR A 79 -7.35 39.46 -38.31
C THR A 79 -7.24 40.89 -37.75
N SER A 80 -8.36 41.56 -37.48
CA SER A 80 -8.36 42.93 -36.91
C SER A 80 -8.15 42.97 -35.40
N THR A 81 -8.40 41.87 -34.68
CA THR A 81 -8.19 41.77 -33.22
C THR A 81 -6.80 41.23 -32.86
N LEU A 82 -6.19 40.39 -33.70
CA LEU A 82 -4.82 39.91 -33.51
C LEU A 82 -3.76 40.99 -33.79
N GLY A 83 -4.05 41.99 -34.63
CA GLY A 83 -3.12 43.09 -34.93
C GLY A 83 -2.90 44.08 -33.80
N SER A 84 -3.82 44.16 -32.81
CA SER A 84 -3.71 45.10 -31.68
C SER A 84 -3.13 44.48 -30.40
N VAL A 85 -2.90 43.16 -30.38
CA VAL A 85 -2.34 42.43 -29.23
C VAL A 85 -0.86 42.09 -29.43
N SER A 86 -0.34 42.12 -30.67
CA SER A 86 1.07 41.83 -30.98
C SER A 86 2.07 42.90 -30.52
N SER A 87 1.61 43.96 -29.84
CA SER A 87 2.44 45.07 -29.35
C SER A 87 2.65 45.10 -27.83
N SER A 88 2.07 44.17 -27.06
CA SER A 88 2.44 43.93 -25.66
C SER A 88 3.43 42.76 -25.59
N GLY A 89 4.58 42.96 -24.95
CA GLY A 89 5.64 41.96 -24.78
C GLY A 89 5.27 40.74 -23.92
N GLU A 90 3.99 40.49 -23.69
CA GLU A 90 3.44 39.36 -22.91
C GLU A 90 3.27 38.10 -23.78
N LEU A 91 3.19 38.23 -25.10
CA LEU A 91 3.05 37.10 -26.02
C LEU A 91 4.32 36.24 -26.14
N SER A 92 5.51 36.81 -25.90
CA SER A 92 6.76 36.04 -25.92
C SER A 92 6.87 35.05 -24.76
N GLN A 93 6.17 35.31 -23.64
CA GLN A 93 6.07 34.34 -22.53
C GLN A 93 5.01 33.27 -22.79
N MET A 94 3.95 33.57 -23.56
CA MET A 94 2.97 32.55 -23.97
C MET A 94 3.46 31.66 -25.13
N LEU A 95 4.43 32.12 -25.93
CA LEU A 95 4.99 31.39 -27.08
C LEU A 95 6.26 30.59 -26.73
N SER A 96 6.71 30.63 -25.48
CA SER A 96 7.77 29.76 -24.99
C SER A 96 7.13 28.42 -24.60
N PRO A 97 7.36 27.31 -25.33
CA PRO A 97 6.77 26.01 -24.99
C PRO A 97 7.20 25.48 -23.62
N ASP A 98 8.28 26.04 -23.04
CA ASP A 98 8.77 25.76 -21.68
C ASP A 98 8.08 26.58 -20.56
N ALA A 99 7.24 27.58 -20.90
CA ALA A 99 6.60 28.45 -19.91
C ALA A 99 5.08 28.25 -19.79
N ALA A 100 4.49 27.38 -20.62
CA ALA A 100 3.11 26.96 -20.41
C ALA A 100 3.07 26.07 -19.15
N PRO A 101 2.24 26.39 -18.14
CA PRO A 101 2.07 25.48 -17.02
C PRO A 101 1.65 24.11 -17.60
N PRO A 102 2.22 23.00 -17.10
CA PRO A 102 1.90 21.68 -17.62
C PRO A 102 0.38 21.51 -17.59
N VAL A 103 -0.22 21.40 -18.78
CA VAL A 103 -1.66 21.21 -18.90
C VAL A 103 -1.94 19.83 -18.30
N GLN A 104 -2.65 19.81 -17.17
CA GLN A 104 -3.13 18.58 -16.54
C GLN A 104 -3.97 17.81 -17.55
N SER A 105 -3.38 16.79 -18.18
CA SER A 105 -4.12 15.85 -19.02
C SER A 105 -4.73 14.77 -18.12
N GLY A 106 -5.87 15.06 -17.51
CA GLY A 106 -6.65 14.06 -16.78
C GLY A 106 -7.24 14.54 -15.45
N PRO A 107 -7.94 13.63 -14.73
CA PRO A 107 -8.59 13.93 -13.46
C PRO A 107 -7.56 14.22 -12.36
N VAL A 108 -7.79 15.27 -11.58
CA VAL A 108 -6.85 15.80 -10.59
C VAL A 108 -6.69 14.81 -9.44
N LEU A 109 -7.80 14.31 -8.90
CA LEU A 109 -7.78 13.40 -7.73
C LEU A 109 -7.18 12.04 -8.09
N SER A 110 -7.40 11.58 -9.33
CA SER A 110 -6.78 10.36 -9.83
C SER A 110 -5.26 10.50 -9.81
N ASN A 111 -4.71 11.57 -10.40
CA ASN A 111 -3.27 11.82 -10.38
C ASN A 111 -2.71 11.97 -8.96
N GLU A 112 -3.39 12.73 -8.09
CA GLU A 112 -2.99 12.92 -6.70
C GLU A 112 -3.03 11.61 -5.89
N SER A 113 -3.95 10.70 -6.18
CA SER A 113 -3.97 9.37 -5.57
C SER A 113 -2.73 8.54 -5.92
N LEU A 114 -2.27 8.62 -7.18
CA LEU A 114 -1.05 7.95 -7.65
C LEU A 114 0.18 8.56 -6.96
N VAL A 115 0.25 9.89 -6.87
CA VAL A 115 1.34 10.59 -6.19
C VAL A 115 1.37 10.27 -4.69
N ALA A 116 0.21 10.25 -4.01
CA ALA A 116 0.14 9.85 -2.60
C ALA A 116 0.63 8.42 -2.38
N TYR A 117 0.34 7.51 -3.32
CA TYR A 117 0.81 6.14 -3.24
C TYR A 117 2.33 6.06 -3.47
N SER A 118 2.87 6.80 -4.44
CA SER A 118 4.30 6.77 -4.77
C SER A 118 5.19 7.40 -3.69
N ILE A 119 4.64 8.25 -2.81
CA ILE A 119 5.31 8.72 -1.59
C ILE A 119 5.03 7.83 -0.37
N GLY A 120 4.41 6.66 -0.53
CA GLY A 120 4.15 5.72 0.56
C GLY A 120 2.95 6.05 1.44
N ASN A 121 2.18 7.10 1.15
CA ASN A 121 0.95 7.44 1.90
C ASN A 121 -0.26 6.67 1.38
N TYR A 122 -0.23 5.36 1.58
CA TYR A 122 -1.28 4.45 1.09
C TYR A 122 -2.70 4.78 1.60
N PRO A 123 -2.92 5.13 2.90
CA PRO A 123 -4.25 5.50 3.37
C PRO A 123 -4.83 6.70 2.62
N LEU A 124 -4.05 7.77 2.46
CA LEU A 124 -4.48 8.97 1.74
C LEU A 124 -4.72 8.67 0.26
N ALA A 125 -3.82 7.90 -0.37
CA ALA A 125 -3.98 7.48 -1.76
C ALA A 125 -5.33 6.80 -2.02
N MET A 126 -5.74 5.88 -1.14
CA MET A 126 -7.03 5.21 -1.27
C MET A 126 -8.21 6.16 -1.07
N GLU A 127 -8.14 7.10 -0.13
CA GLU A 127 -9.23 8.08 0.06
C GLU A 127 -9.36 9.03 -1.13
N LEU A 128 -8.24 9.49 -1.71
CA LEU A 128 -8.25 10.29 -2.94
C LEU A 128 -8.77 9.51 -4.15
N TYR A 129 -8.43 8.21 -4.24
CA TYR A 129 -8.98 7.31 -5.26
C TYR A 129 -10.50 7.15 -5.12
N PHE A 130 -11.02 7.03 -3.89
CA PHE A 130 -12.47 7.05 -3.67
C PHE A 130 -13.07 8.43 -3.98
N GLY A 131 -12.38 9.50 -3.63
CA GLY A 131 -12.76 10.88 -3.94
C GLY A 131 -12.90 11.12 -5.44
N HIS A 132 -11.97 10.61 -6.25
CA HIS A 132 -12.02 10.64 -7.72
C HIS A 132 -13.33 10.03 -8.23
N MET A 133 -13.68 8.84 -7.76
CA MET A 133 -14.94 8.18 -8.17
C MET A 133 -16.20 8.94 -7.75
N VAL A 134 -16.12 9.76 -6.69
CA VAL A 134 -17.26 10.50 -6.13
C VAL A 134 -17.44 11.86 -6.80
N ALA A 135 -16.38 12.66 -6.86
CA ALA A 135 -16.37 14.04 -7.32
C ALA A 135 -16.10 14.19 -8.82
N GLU A 136 -15.31 13.29 -9.40
CA GLU A 136 -14.94 13.28 -10.83
C GLU A 136 -15.63 12.10 -11.55
N TYR A 137 -16.87 11.80 -11.16
CA TYR A 137 -17.63 10.61 -11.58
C TYR A 137 -17.65 10.36 -13.09
N GLU A 138 -17.77 11.42 -13.90
CA GLU A 138 -17.81 11.32 -15.37
C GLU A 138 -16.51 10.75 -15.96
N ASN A 139 -15.38 11.00 -15.30
CA ASN A 139 -14.06 10.52 -15.71
C ASN A 139 -13.69 9.18 -15.06
N ALA A 140 -14.38 8.77 -14.00
CA ALA A 140 -14.04 7.61 -13.17
C ALA A 140 -14.67 6.29 -13.62
N SER A 141 -15.18 6.22 -14.85
CA SER A 141 -15.91 5.04 -15.35
C SER A 141 -15.04 3.77 -15.37
N ASN A 142 -13.75 3.90 -15.68
CA ASN A 142 -12.81 2.78 -15.69
C ASN A 142 -12.58 2.26 -14.27
N GLU A 143 -12.33 3.16 -13.33
CA GLU A 143 -12.04 2.91 -11.92
C GLU A 143 -13.23 2.26 -11.22
N LEU A 144 -14.45 2.69 -11.52
CA LEU A 144 -15.68 2.07 -11.03
C LEU A 144 -15.81 0.62 -11.52
N ASN A 145 -15.47 0.35 -12.78
CA ASN A 145 -15.52 -1.00 -13.36
C ASN A 145 -14.42 -1.95 -12.82
N LEU A 146 -13.40 -1.43 -12.14
CA LEU A 146 -12.37 -2.26 -11.48
C LEU A 146 -12.86 -2.93 -10.19
N ALA A 147 -14.02 -2.53 -9.67
CA ALA A 147 -14.58 -3.11 -8.46
C ALA A 147 -14.78 -4.64 -8.59
N LYS A 148 -14.33 -5.36 -7.57
CA LYS A 148 -14.51 -6.81 -7.42
C LYS A 148 -15.35 -7.10 -6.18
N PHE A 149 -15.91 -8.30 -6.08
CA PHE A 149 -16.59 -8.75 -4.88
C PHE A 149 -15.64 -9.54 -3.98
N SER A 150 -15.54 -9.15 -2.71
CA SER A 150 -14.86 -9.95 -1.69
C SER A 150 -15.88 -10.80 -0.93
N ARG A 151 -15.73 -12.12 -1.00
CA ARG A 151 -16.56 -13.07 -0.24
C ARG A 151 -16.34 -12.92 1.27
N LEU A 152 -15.10 -12.69 1.67
CA LEU A 152 -14.73 -12.49 3.07
C LEU A 152 -15.37 -11.21 3.64
N MET A 153 -15.24 -10.09 2.92
CA MET A 153 -15.76 -8.79 3.39
C MET A 153 -17.26 -8.61 3.09
N LYS A 154 -17.86 -9.51 2.29
CA LYS A 154 -19.25 -9.46 1.82
C LYS A 154 -19.64 -8.11 1.21
N ARG A 155 -18.73 -7.51 0.45
CA ARG A 155 -18.90 -6.18 -0.15
C ARG A 155 -18.07 -6.03 -1.43
N PRO A 156 -18.43 -5.09 -2.31
CA PRO A 156 -17.53 -4.63 -3.35
C PRO A 156 -16.26 -4.04 -2.74
N VAL A 157 -15.13 -4.34 -3.36
CA VAL A 157 -13.80 -3.85 -2.99
C VAL A 157 -13.04 -3.47 -4.26
N TRP A 158 -12.37 -2.33 -4.22
CA TRP A 158 -11.40 -1.93 -5.24
C TRP A 158 -10.02 -2.49 -4.95
N GLN A 159 -9.69 -2.54 -3.66
CA GLN A 159 -8.46 -3.11 -3.13
C GLN A 159 -8.67 -3.57 -1.69
N LEU A 160 -8.23 -4.78 -1.38
CA LEU A 160 -8.07 -5.27 -0.01
C LEU A 160 -6.74 -4.72 0.55
N ARG A 161 -6.80 -4.18 1.77
CA ARG A 161 -5.63 -3.62 2.44
C ARG A 161 -4.95 -4.68 3.29
N TRP A 162 -3.66 -4.88 3.03
CA TRP A 162 -2.85 -5.90 3.70
C TRP A 162 -1.87 -5.28 4.69
N GLY A 163 -1.73 -5.97 5.82
CA GLY A 163 -0.75 -5.70 6.85
C GLY A 163 0.19 -6.89 7.05
N ILE A 164 1.42 -6.60 7.44
CA ILE A 164 2.35 -7.59 7.97
C ILE A 164 2.85 -7.17 9.35
N SER A 165 2.98 -8.13 10.26
CA SER A 165 3.54 -7.92 11.59
C SER A 165 4.27 -9.16 12.06
N TYR A 166 5.08 -9.00 13.10
CA TYR A 166 5.70 -10.15 13.75
C TYR A 166 5.87 -9.94 15.25
N THR A 167 6.09 -11.03 15.98
CA THR A 167 6.56 -11.02 17.37
C THR A 167 7.75 -11.94 17.46
N VAL A 168 8.79 -11.52 18.19
CA VAL A 168 9.92 -12.38 18.56
C VAL A 168 9.78 -12.77 20.02
N ARG A 169 9.87 -14.06 20.31
CA ARG A 169 9.84 -14.66 21.65
C ARG A 169 11.03 -15.59 21.79
N GLY A 170 11.47 -15.84 23.01
CA GLY A 170 12.53 -16.81 23.28
C GLY A 170 13.60 -16.30 24.22
N GLU A 171 14.59 -17.15 24.47
CA GLU A 171 15.74 -16.84 25.34
C GLU A 171 16.91 -16.25 24.56
N ALA A 172 16.98 -16.50 23.24
CA ALA A 172 18.01 -15.95 22.37
C ALA A 172 17.58 -14.60 21.77
N THR A 173 18.57 -13.73 21.52
CA THR A 173 18.34 -12.38 20.97
C THR A 173 18.57 -12.29 19.47
N ASP A 174 19.40 -13.18 18.91
CA ASP A 174 19.92 -13.04 17.55
C ASP A 174 19.27 -14.08 16.64
N PRO A 175 18.34 -13.68 15.76
CA PRO A 175 17.66 -14.61 14.86
C PRO A 175 18.65 -15.21 13.85
N GLN A 176 18.56 -16.52 13.63
CA GLN A 176 19.24 -17.23 12.54
C GLN A 176 18.18 -17.84 11.62
N PRO A 177 17.47 -17.02 10.82
CA PRO A 177 16.45 -17.53 9.90
C PRO A 177 17.07 -18.42 8.82
N ILE A 178 16.23 -19.22 8.17
CA ILE A 178 16.61 -19.93 6.95
C ILE A 178 16.96 -18.85 5.91
N ARG A 179 18.17 -18.92 5.34
CA ARG A 179 18.59 -18.05 4.24
C ARG A 179 18.72 -18.88 2.97
N GLU A 180 18.53 -18.25 1.82
CA GLU A 180 18.87 -18.86 0.55
C GLU A 180 20.38 -19.05 0.54
N SER A 181 20.83 -20.30 0.65
CA SER A 181 22.26 -20.59 0.56
C SER A 181 22.72 -20.15 -0.82
N ALA A 182 23.45 -19.04 -0.91
CA ALA A 182 24.34 -18.84 -2.05
C ALA A 182 25.19 -20.09 -2.10
N THR A 183 25.10 -20.86 -3.18
CA THR A 183 25.82 -22.09 -3.41
C THR A 183 27.33 -21.79 -3.39
N ARG A 184 27.91 -21.66 -2.19
CA ARG A 184 29.34 -21.51 -1.95
C ARG A 184 29.61 -22.32 -0.69
N GLY A 185 30.32 -23.42 -0.90
CA GLY A 185 30.68 -24.37 0.14
C GLY A 185 31.25 -23.67 1.38
N GLY A 186 30.46 -23.69 2.45
CA GLY A 186 30.89 -23.41 3.80
C GLY A 186 30.34 -24.54 4.64
N GLY A 187 31.17 -25.57 4.81
CA GLY A 187 30.81 -26.81 5.47
C GLY A 187 30.26 -26.56 6.86
N PHE A 188 29.05 -27.06 7.09
CA PHE A 188 28.62 -27.43 8.43
C PHE A 188 29.28 -28.78 8.76
N ASP A 189 30.62 -28.79 8.80
CA ASP A 189 31.42 -29.98 9.08
C ASP A 189 31.35 -30.31 10.56
N SER A 190 30.36 -31.14 10.88
CA SER A 190 30.26 -31.89 12.12
C SER A 190 30.72 -33.32 11.86
N SER A 191 32.01 -33.52 11.54
CA SER A 191 32.70 -34.83 11.63
C SER A 191 34.11 -34.77 11.02
N GLY A 192 35.14 -35.18 11.78
CA GLY A 192 36.42 -35.60 11.19
C GLY A 192 37.66 -35.20 12.00
N PHE A 193 37.86 -35.73 13.21
CA PHE A 193 38.96 -36.68 13.42
C PHE A 193 39.36 -37.44 12.14
N ALA A 194 40.37 -36.95 11.42
CA ALA A 194 41.43 -37.74 10.77
C ALA A 194 42.33 -36.86 9.87
N GLY A 195 43.57 -36.65 10.31
CA GLY A 195 44.77 -36.56 9.47
C GLY A 195 44.84 -35.45 8.40
N GLU A 196 45.54 -34.37 8.71
CA GLU A 196 45.94 -33.36 7.72
C GLU A 196 47.41 -32.95 7.95
N GLU A 197 48.32 -33.89 7.68
CA GLU A 197 49.71 -33.61 7.30
C GLU A 197 49.78 -33.78 5.78
N GLY A 198 49.62 -32.69 5.00
CA GLY A 198 49.71 -32.80 3.54
C GLY A 198 49.68 -31.51 2.74
N ASP A 199 48.86 -30.51 3.12
CA ASP A 199 48.51 -29.43 2.17
C ASP A 199 49.19 -28.06 2.40
N MET A 200 50.15 -27.95 3.32
CA MET A 200 50.84 -26.68 3.57
C MET A 200 51.92 -26.31 2.53
N ALA A 201 52.40 -27.24 1.70
CA ALA A 201 53.53 -26.98 0.80
C ALA A 201 53.15 -26.29 -0.51
N MET A 202 51.92 -26.43 -1.00
CA MET A 202 51.50 -25.87 -2.29
C MET A 202 50.94 -24.44 -2.16
N GLN A 203 50.41 -24.09 -0.98
CA GLN A 203 49.87 -22.76 -0.71
C GLN A 203 50.97 -21.70 -0.49
N GLU A 204 52.10 -22.09 0.10
CA GLU A 204 53.24 -21.18 0.32
C GLU A 204 53.92 -20.79 -1.00
N GLN A 205 53.99 -21.72 -1.97
CA GLN A 205 54.59 -21.45 -3.28
C GLN A 205 53.72 -20.53 -4.16
N MET A 206 52.40 -20.59 -4.04
CA MET A 206 51.49 -19.74 -4.81
C MET A 206 51.43 -18.31 -4.25
N MET A 207 51.50 -18.16 -2.92
CA MET A 207 51.49 -16.85 -2.26
C MET A 207 52.79 -16.06 -2.53
N GLN A 208 53.93 -16.76 -2.61
CA GLN A 208 55.22 -16.14 -2.93
C GLN A 208 55.30 -15.66 -4.39
N GLN A 209 54.58 -16.31 -5.31
CA GLN A 209 54.48 -15.85 -6.70
C GLN A 209 53.56 -14.62 -6.85
N GLN A 210 52.52 -14.53 -6.01
CA GLN A 210 51.57 -13.43 -6.05
C GLN A 210 52.18 -12.12 -5.51
N MET A 211 52.96 -12.19 -4.42
CA MET A 211 53.65 -11.00 -3.88
C MET A 211 54.68 -10.42 -4.86
N MET A 212 55.37 -11.26 -5.64
CA MET A 212 56.35 -10.77 -6.62
C MET A 212 55.69 -10.03 -7.80
N GLN A 213 54.45 -10.38 -8.14
CA GLN A 213 53.68 -9.75 -9.19
C GLN A 213 53.05 -8.42 -8.71
N GLU A 214 52.63 -8.37 -7.45
CA GLU A 214 52.08 -7.18 -6.81
C GLU A 214 53.15 -6.10 -6.58
N GLU A 215 54.38 -6.49 -6.22
CA GLU A 215 55.52 -5.58 -6.07
C GLU A 215 55.94 -4.94 -7.41
N GLN A 216 55.88 -5.69 -8.51
CA GLN A 216 56.13 -5.14 -9.86
C GLN A 216 55.04 -4.15 -10.30
N MET A 217 53.78 -4.40 -9.98
CA MET A 217 52.68 -3.47 -10.31
C MET A 217 52.77 -2.18 -9.48
N MET A 218 53.11 -2.28 -8.19
CA MET A 218 53.22 -1.11 -7.32
C MET A 218 54.38 -0.20 -7.73
N GLN A 219 55.50 -0.78 -8.19
CA GLN A 219 56.63 -0.01 -8.71
C GLN A 219 56.31 0.68 -10.05
N GLN A 220 55.48 0.06 -10.90
CA GLN A 220 55.00 0.70 -12.12
C GLN A 220 54.01 1.84 -11.84
N GLN A 221 53.17 1.69 -10.81
CA GLN A 221 52.19 2.70 -10.42
C GLN A 221 52.86 3.94 -9.81
N MET A 222 53.89 3.78 -8.97
CA MET A 222 54.66 4.92 -8.46
C MET A 222 55.40 5.70 -9.57
N MET A 223 55.87 5.03 -10.62
CA MET A 223 56.54 5.71 -11.74
C MET A 223 55.55 6.52 -12.59
N GLN A 224 54.29 6.10 -12.67
CA GLN A 224 53.22 6.80 -13.39
C GLN A 224 52.67 7.99 -12.57
N GLU A 225 52.62 7.85 -11.25
CA GLU A 225 52.21 8.92 -10.33
C GLU A 225 53.25 10.05 -10.26
N GLU A 226 54.54 9.73 -10.31
CA GLU A 226 55.62 10.72 -10.37
C GLU A 226 55.61 11.53 -11.69
N GLN A 227 55.21 10.91 -12.81
CA GLN A 227 55.01 11.63 -14.09
C GLN A 227 53.79 12.55 -14.07
N MET A 228 52.66 12.13 -13.49
CA MET A 228 51.47 12.99 -13.38
C MET A 228 51.68 14.16 -12.43
N MET A 229 52.45 13.99 -11.35
CA MET A 229 52.72 15.07 -10.40
C MET A 229 53.63 16.16 -10.99
N GLN A 230 54.54 15.80 -11.90
CA GLN A 230 55.38 16.76 -12.61
C GLN A 230 54.59 17.54 -13.69
N GLU A 231 53.57 16.93 -14.30
CA GLU A 231 52.68 17.57 -15.27
C GLU A 231 51.69 18.53 -14.60
N GLN A 232 51.18 18.16 -13.42
CA GLN A 232 50.26 19.00 -12.63
C GLN A 232 50.93 20.27 -12.08
N MET A 233 52.20 20.19 -11.66
CA MET A 233 52.97 21.36 -11.23
C MET A 233 53.30 22.34 -12.36
N MET A 234 53.35 21.88 -13.62
CA MET A 234 53.61 22.77 -14.76
C MET A 234 52.34 23.48 -15.25
N GLN A 235 51.17 22.88 -15.04
CA GLN A 235 49.87 23.45 -15.41
C GLN A 235 49.41 24.53 -14.40
N GLU A 236 49.76 24.38 -13.12
CA GLU A 236 49.41 25.34 -12.07
C GLU A 236 50.23 26.65 -12.19
N GLN A 237 51.46 26.58 -12.73
CA GLN A 237 52.29 27.77 -12.96
C GLN A 237 51.86 28.62 -14.17
N MET A 238 51.11 28.06 -15.13
CA MET A 238 50.58 28.80 -16.30
C MET A 238 49.19 29.41 -16.09
N MET A 239 48.52 29.15 -14.95
CA MET A 239 47.19 29.72 -14.66
C MET A 239 47.19 30.93 -13.71
N MET A 240 48.35 31.40 -13.24
CA MET A 240 48.46 32.58 -12.37
C MET A 240 48.75 33.91 -13.08
N GLU A 241 48.75 33.97 -14.42
CA GLU A 241 49.07 35.22 -15.15
C GLU A 241 47.88 35.90 -15.87
N ASN A 242 46.65 35.36 -15.74
CA ASN A 242 45.45 35.92 -16.41
C ASN A 242 44.41 36.55 -15.46
N SER A 243 44.73 36.75 -14.18
CA SER A 243 43.77 37.28 -13.19
C SER A 243 43.90 38.79 -12.93
N PHE A 244 44.26 39.58 -13.95
CA PHE A 244 44.21 41.04 -13.87
C PHE A 244 43.57 41.65 -15.12
N GLY A 245 42.25 41.85 -15.06
CA GLY A 245 41.56 42.89 -15.82
C GLY A 245 40.21 42.52 -16.44
N SER A 246 39.11 42.96 -15.82
CA SER A 246 38.03 43.73 -16.52
C SER A 246 36.73 43.83 -15.71
N GLY A 247 36.15 45.05 -15.71
CA GLY A 247 34.70 45.31 -15.66
C GLY A 247 34.01 45.05 -14.31
N MET A 248 33.81 46.03 -13.43
CA MET A 248 32.77 47.06 -13.55
C MET A 248 31.46 46.57 -14.21
N GLY A 249 30.42 46.35 -13.40
CA GLY A 249 29.04 46.27 -13.90
C GLY A 249 28.15 45.26 -13.17
N GLY A 250 27.32 45.74 -12.25
CA GLY A 250 26.12 45.00 -11.81
C GLY A 250 26.24 44.32 -10.45
N ARG A 251 26.20 45.11 -9.38
CA ARG A 251 25.61 44.65 -8.11
C ARG A 251 24.12 44.38 -8.37
N ARG A 252 23.79 43.17 -8.83
CA ARG A 252 22.44 42.63 -8.75
C ARG A 252 22.17 42.37 -7.28
N ASN A 253 21.25 43.16 -6.72
CA ASN A 253 20.64 42.90 -5.43
C ASN A 253 20.01 41.48 -5.46
N ASN A 254 20.69 40.49 -4.89
CA ASN A 254 20.13 39.15 -4.65
C ASN A 254 19.24 39.10 -3.39
N ASN A 255 18.74 40.25 -2.91
CA ASN A 255 17.73 40.36 -1.85
C ASN A 255 16.30 40.38 -2.43
N ALA A 256 16.04 39.63 -3.50
CA ALA A 256 14.66 39.28 -3.81
C ALA A 256 14.21 38.28 -2.73
N PRO A 257 13.07 38.50 -2.05
CA PRO A 257 12.54 37.49 -1.15
C PRO A 257 12.38 36.19 -1.95
N LEU A 258 12.98 35.10 -1.47
CA LEU A 258 12.79 33.77 -2.01
C LEU A 258 11.27 33.58 -2.20
N ALA A 259 10.84 33.32 -3.43
CA ALA A 259 9.45 32.99 -3.68
C ALA A 259 9.07 31.79 -2.78
N PRO A 260 7.84 31.74 -2.25
CA PRO A 260 7.40 30.59 -1.48
C PRO A 260 7.59 29.33 -2.33
N PRO A 261 8.08 28.22 -1.74
CA PRO A 261 8.36 27.00 -2.48
C PRO A 261 7.07 26.50 -3.14
N THR A 262 7.21 26.01 -4.37
CA THR A 262 6.08 25.46 -5.12
C THR A 262 5.56 24.18 -4.44
N PRO A 263 4.30 23.77 -4.68
CA PRO A 263 3.77 22.51 -4.15
C PRO A 263 4.66 21.30 -4.47
N ALA A 264 5.19 21.22 -5.70
CA ALA A 264 6.10 20.17 -6.12
C ALA A 264 7.43 20.18 -5.34
N GLU A 265 8.00 21.36 -5.09
CA GLU A 265 9.23 21.51 -4.29
C GLU A 265 9.00 21.13 -2.83
N ARG A 266 7.86 21.53 -2.23
CA ARG A 266 7.47 21.12 -0.88
C ARG A 266 7.36 19.60 -0.79
N LEU A 267 6.70 18.96 -1.75
CA LEU A 267 6.56 17.51 -1.77
C LEU A 267 7.92 16.81 -1.94
N ALA A 268 8.77 17.30 -2.83
CA ALA A 268 10.11 16.74 -3.07
C ALA A 268 11.05 16.88 -1.87
N SER A 269 10.84 17.90 -1.03
CA SER A 269 11.59 18.07 0.22
C SER A 269 11.24 17.04 1.29
N GLY A 270 10.11 16.34 1.15
CA GLY A 270 9.74 15.25 2.05
C GLY A 270 10.56 13.98 1.75
N GLU A 271 11.24 13.44 2.76
CA GLU A 271 12.00 12.18 2.69
C GLU A 271 11.12 10.92 2.58
N ARG A 272 9.93 11.02 1.98
CA ARG A 272 8.96 9.92 1.93
C ARG A 272 9.18 9.06 0.69
N THR A 273 9.61 7.82 0.90
CA THR A 273 9.76 6.81 -0.16
C THR A 273 8.55 5.89 -0.22
N MET A 274 8.26 5.34 -1.41
CA MET A 274 7.18 4.37 -1.58
C MET A 274 7.34 3.16 -0.67
N LEU A 275 8.53 2.55 -0.66
CA LEU A 275 8.85 1.35 0.11
C LEU A 275 9.90 1.69 1.18
N SER A 276 9.80 1.03 2.33
CA SER A 276 10.73 1.20 3.44
C SER A 276 11.82 0.13 3.41
N GLU A 277 13.05 0.53 3.07
CA GLU A 277 14.23 -0.34 3.10
C GLU A 277 14.56 -0.82 4.52
N ALA A 278 14.30 0.01 5.53
CA ALA A 278 14.48 -0.34 6.94
C ALA A 278 13.59 -1.53 7.33
N VAL A 279 12.32 -1.51 6.90
CA VAL A 279 11.36 -2.60 7.14
C VAL A 279 11.76 -3.87 6.38
N GLU A 280 12.20 -3.76 5.12
CA GLU A 280 12.69 -4.92 4.36
C GLU A 280 13.87 -5.57 5.07
N THR A 281 14.84 -4.77 5.53
CA THR A 281 16.03 -5.24 6.26
C THR A 281 15.63 -5.92 7.56
N GLU A 282 14.77 -5.29 8.36
CA GLU A 282 14.30 -5.83 9.64
C GLU A 282 13.57 -7.17 9.48
N LEU A 283 12.71 -7.26 8.46
CA LEU A 283 11.98 -8.49 8.16
C LEU A 283 12.91 -9.58 7.62
N ASP A 284 13.87 -9.25 6.75
CA ASP A 284 14.85 -10.21 6.23
C ASP A 284 15.77 -10.74 7.34
N GLU A 285 16.25 -9.88 8.24
CA GLU A 285 17.06 -10.29 9.39
C GLU A 285 16.32 -11.27 10.30
N THR A 286 15.02 -11.07 10.49
CA THR A 286 14.21 -11.88 11.41
C THR A 286 13.67 -13.16 10.78
N LEU A 287 13.18 -13.08 9.53
CA LEU A 287 12.41 -14.13 8.84
C LEU A 287 13.15 -14.75 7.65
N GLY A 288 14.11 -14.04 7.05
CA GLY A 288 14.93 -14.48 5.93
C GLY A 288 14.12 -15.01 4.74
N LEU A 289 14.42 -16.22 4.30
CA LEU A 289 13.78 -16.83 3.13
C LEU A 289 12.26 -16.96 3.26
N VAL A 290 11.72 -17.02 4.49
CA VAL A 290 10.27 -17.06 4.71
C VAL A 290 9.61 -15.80 4.20
N ILE A 291 10.19 -14.62 4.50
CA ILE A 291 9.61 -13.36 4.07
C ILE A 291 9.81 -13.13 2.58
N ALA A 292 10.94 -13.57 2.02
CA ALA A 292 11.20 -13.48 0.58
C ALA A 292 10.17 -14.28 -0.24
N VAL A 293 9.97 -15.56 0.07
CA VAL A 293 8.99 -16.41 -0.63
C VAL A 293 7.56 -15.88 -0.47
N LEU A 294 7.20 -15.45 0.74
CA LEU A 294 5.88 -14.85 0.98
C LEU A 294 5.69 -13.57 0.15
N GLY A 295 6.71 -12.71 0.13
CA GLY A 295 6.70 -11.46 -0.61
C GLY A 295 6.49 -11.69 -2.10
N GLU A 296 7.23 -12.63 -2.71
CA GLU A 296 7.07 -13.02 -4.12
C GLU A 296 5.63 -13.48 -4.42
N GLU A 297 5.06 -14.37 -3.58
CA GLU A 297 3.72 -14.92 -3.76
C GLU A 297 2.61 -13.87 -3.63
N LEU A 298 2.74 -12.95 -2.67
CA LEU A 298 1.77 -11.87 -2.47
C LEU A 298 1.90 -10.77 -3.51
N SER A 299 3.12 -10.38 -3.89
CA SER A 299 3.35 -9.41 -4.97
C SER A 299 2.82 -9.92 -6.30
N SER A 300 2.99 -11.21 -6.60
CA SER A 300 2.42 -11.84 -7.80
C SER A 300 0.89 -11.78 -7.81
N ARG A 301 0.23 -12.12 -6.70
CA ARG A 301 -1.24 -12.01 -6.56
C ARG A 301 -1.73 -10.58 -6.62
N TYR A 302 -1.00 -9.65 -6.01
CA TYR A 302 -1.30 -8.22 -6.08
C TYR A 302 -1.26 -7.74 -7.53
N ALA A 303 -0.19 -8.04 -8.27
CA ALA A 303 -0.05 -7.68 -9.68
C ALA A 303 -1.11 -8.33 -10.58
N GLN A 304 -1.56 -9.55 -10.26
CA GLN A 304 -2.67 -10.21 -10.95
C GLN A 304 -4.06 -9.61 -10.64
N GLY A 305 -4.13 -8.74 -9.64
CA GLY A 305 -5.38 -8.13 -9.18
C GLY A 305 -6.27 -9.05 -8.35
N ASP A 306 -5.70 -10.12 -7.76
CA ASP A 306 -6.45 -11.09 -6.97
C ASP A 306 -7.05 -10.47 -5.69
N PHE A 307 -6.42 -9.41 -5.19
CA PHE A 307 -6.87 -8.68 -4.00
C PHE A 307 -7.67 -7.41 -4.35
N GLY A 308 -8.06 -7.25 -5.62
CA GLY A 308 -8.56 -6.00 -6.18
C GLY A 308 -7.64 -5.51 -7.28
N ARG A 309 -8.18 -4.71 -8.20
CA ARG A 309 -7.46 -4.20 -9.37
C ARG A 309 -7.04 -2.74 -9.23
N ALA A 310 -7.46 -2.05 -8.18
CA ALA A 310 -7.01 -0.70 -7.97
C ALA A 310 -5.55 -0.70 -7.52
N MET A 311 -4.78 0.23 -8.06
CA MET A 311 -3.39 0.47 -7.67
C MET A 311 -2.40 -0.68 -7.99
N THR A 312 -2.76 -1.64 -8.84
CA THR A 312 -1.88 -2.78 -9.18
C THR A 312 -0.68 -2.39 -10.04
N ASP A 313 -0.84 -1.35 -10.86
CA ASP A 313 0.15 -0.93 -11.85
C ASP A 313 1.00 0.27 -11.35
N ILE A 314 0.94 0.58 -10.05
CA ILE A 314 1.60 1.76 -9.49
C ILE A 314 3.05 1.45 -9.11
N THR A 315 3.93 2.29 -9.61
CA THR A 315 5.36 2.32 -9.32
C THR A 315 5.73 3.61 -8.57
N ALA A 316 6.96 3.68 -8.05
CA ALA A 316 7.47 4.89 -7.38
C ALA A 316 7.54 6.13 -8.31
N GLU A 317 7.49 5.92 -9.63
CA GLU A 317 7.50 6.95 -10.66
C GLU A 317 6.09 7.32 -11.14
N SER A 318 5.05 6.68 -10.60
CA SER A 318 3.68 6.94 -11.01
C SER A 318 3.16 8.29 -10.54
N GLY A 319 2.37 8.92 -11.40
CA GLY A 319 1.78 10.24 -11.18
C GLY A 319 2.68 11.39 -11.65
N VAL A 320 2.07 12.51 -12.00
CA VAL A 320 2.74 13.74 -12.41
C VAL A 320 2.85 14.65 -11.18
N LYS A 321 4.04 14.68 -10.57
CA LYS A 321 4.32 15.48 -9.35
C LYS A 321 4.26 16.99 -9.60
N GLU A 322 4.50 17.43 -10.84
CA GLU A 322 4.50 18.85 -11.21
C GLU A 322 3.11 19.47 -11.22
N THR A 323 2.07 18.65 -11.33
CA THR A 323 0.68 19.09 -11.46
C THR A 323 -0.14 18.89 -10.19
N ILE A 324 0.48 18.79 -9.02
CA ILE A 324 -0.25 18.61 -7.75
C ILE A 324 -0.79 19.93 -7.22
N SER A 325 -1.97 19.89 -6.61
CA SER A 325 -2.57 21.07 -5.99
C SER A 325 -1.90 21.43 -4.66
N ALA A 326 -1.97 22.70 -4.25
CA ALA A 326 -1.52 23.14 -2.93
C ALA A 326 -2.32 22.45 -1.81
N ALA A 327 -3.63 22.27 -2.01
CA ALA A 327 -4.52 21.59 -1.06
C ALA A 327 -4.11 20.12 -0.84
N PHE A 328 -3.65 19.43 -1.89
CA PHE A 328 -3.08 18.10 -1.76
C PHE A 328 -1.81 18.07 -0.91
N VAL A 329 -0.88 19.00 -1.13
CA VAL A 329 0.35 19.07 -0.33
C VAL A 329 0.03 19.34 1.13
N ASP A 330 -0.89 20.27 1.41
CA ASP A 330 -1.36 20.54 2.76
C ASP A 330 -2.06 19.30 3.36
N ALA A 331 -2.78 18.50 2.57
CA ALA A 331 -3.35 17.23 2.99
C ALA A 331 -2.27 16.18 3.34
N VAL A 332 -1.21 16.08 2.54
CA VAL A 332 -0.06 15.18 2.80
C VAL A 332 0.67 15.57 4.08
N GLU A 333 0.87 16.87 4.32
CA GLU A 333 1.54 17.40 5.50
C GLU A 333 0.69 17.30 6.77
N SER A 334 -0.63 17.48 6.67
CA SER A 334 -1.56 17.36 7.80
C SER A 334 -1.99 15.92 8.10
N SER A 335 -1.81 14.99 7.15
CA SER A 335 -2.12 13.59 7.37
C SER A 335 -1.20 12.95 8.42
N PRO A 336 -1.74 12.06 9.28
CA PRO A 336 -0.91 11.27 10.19
C PRO A 336 0.16 10.50 9.43
N GLU A 337 1.30 10.27 10.07
CA GLU A 337 2.35 9.44 9.49
C GLU A 337 1.80 8.05 9.15
N PRO A 338 1.82 7.64 7.87
CA PRO A 338 1.26 6.36 7.45
C PRO A 338 2.17 5.22 7.91
N LEU A 339 1.58 4.03 8.08
CA LEU A 339 2.38 2.82 8.27
C LEU A 339 3.25 2.58 7.03
N PRO A 340 4.55 2.27 7.22
CA PRO A 340 5.48 2.09 6.11
C PRO A 340 5.04 0.92 5.23
N LEU A 341 5.18 1.07 3.91
CA LEU A 341 4.95 -0.03 2.99
C LEU A 341 6.20 -0.91 2.93
N TRP A 342 6.00 -2.21 3.14
CA TRP A 342 7.03 -3.22 2.92
C TRP A 342 7.08 -3.60 1.43
N ARG A 343 5.91 -3.86 0.84
CA ARG A 343 5.72 -4.17 -0.58
C ARG A 343 4.52 -3.39 -1.10
N PRO A 344 4.34 -3.25 -2.43
CA PRO A 344 3.15 -2.59 -3.00
C PRO A 344 1.85 -3.16 -2.38
N GLY A 345 1.05 -2.29 -1.77
CA GLY A 345 -0.21 -2.64 -1.12
C GLY A 345 -0.11 -3.38 0.22
N ILE A 346 1.11 -3.63 0.75
CA ILE A 346 1.35 -4.35 2.00
C ILE A 346 2.07 -3.44 3.00
N GLN A 347 1.36 -3.05 4.06
CA GLN A 347 1.88 -2.16 5.11
C GLN A 347 2.50 -2.96 6.25
N PHE A 348 3.62 -2.50 6.80
CA PHE A 348 4.20 -3.05 8.02
C PHE A 348 3.54 -2.39 9.24
N VAL A 349 2.92 -3.23 10.06
CA VAL A 349 2.12 -2.81 11.22
C VAL A 349 2.99 -2.66 12.47
N GLY A 350 3.98 -3.53 12.66
CA GLY A 350 4.90 -3.45 13.79
C GLY A 350 5.39 -4.79 14.35
N LYS A 351 6.21 -4.68 15.39
CA LYS A 351 6.85 -5.77 16.14
C LYS A 351 6.24 -5.89 17.53
N ASP A 352 5.05 -6.46 17.61
CA ASP A 352 4.27 -6.56 18.84
C ASP A 352 3.43 -7.84 18.82
N ALA A 353 2.82 -8.20 19.95
CA ALA A 353 1.88 -9.31 20.02
C ALA A 353 0.72 -9.14 19.03
N SER A 354 0.18 -10.26 18.53
CA SER A 354 -0.92 -10.28 17.54
C SER A 354 -2.09 -9.36 17.91
N ASP A 355 -2.44 -9.29 19.19
CA ASP A 355 -3.62 -8.56 19.64
C ASP A 355 -3.40 -7.05 19.57
N GLN A 356 -2.20 -6.57 19.95
CA GLN A 356 -1.82 -5.17 19.84
C GLN A 356 -1.69 -4.74 18.38
N ASN A 357 -1.02 -5.56 17.56
CA ASN A 357 -0.90 -5.30 16.13
C ASN A 357 -2.26 -5.32 15.42
N THR A 358 -3.21 -6.16 15.85
CA THR A 358 -4.58 -6.15 15.31
C THR A 358 -5.29 -4.83 15.60
N LEU A 359 -5.06 -4.22 16.77
CA LEU A 359 -5.61 -2.89 17.11
C LEU A 359 -4.99 -1.78 16.24
N VAL A 360 -3.67 -1.81 16.03
CA VAL A 360 -2.97 -0.85 15.16
C VAL A 360 -3.46 -1.01 13.72
N ALA A 361 -3.53 -2.24 13.21
CA ALA A 361 -4.04 -2.56 11.89
C ALA A 361 -5.49 -2.09 11.70
N ARG A 362 -6.34 -2.27 12.71
CA ARG A 362 -7.73 -1.80 12.69
C ARG A 362 -7.81 -0.28 12.60
N LYS A 363 -7.03 0.44 13.41
CA LYS A 363 -6.95 1.91 13.36
C LYS A 363 -6.46 2.40 11.99
N ALA A 364 -5.51 1.69 11.39
CA ALA A 364 -5.01 1.99 10.05
C ALA A 364 -6.00 1.62 8.93
N GLY A 365 -7.09 0.90 9.22
CA GLY A 365 -8.09 0.45 8.25
C GLY A 365 -7.60 -0.68 7.35
N ILE A 366 -6.69 -1.52 7.85
CA ILE A 366 -6.23 -2.74 7.18
C ILE A 366 -7.33 -3.80 7.27
N ASP A 367 -7.61 -4.52 6.18
CA ASP A 367 -8.64 -5.55 6.12
C ASP A 367 -8.08 -6.92 6.59
N LEU A 368 -6.83 -7.22 6.19
CA LEU A 368 -6.16 -8.50 6.43
C LEU A 368 -4.74 -8.31 6.94
N MET A 369 -4.32 -9.14 7.90
CA MET A 369 -2.96 -9.09 8.45
C MET A 369 -2.32 -10.47 8.48
N LEU A 370 -1.07 -10.55 8.01
CA LEU A 370 -0.18 -11.68 8.22
C LEU A 370 0.67 -11.41 9.46
N HIS A 371 0.54 -12.26 10.47
CA HIS A 371 1.27 -12.14 11.72
C HIS A 371 2.21 -13.32 11.91
N PHE A 372 3.49 -13.04 12.08
CA PHE A 372 4.53 -14.04 12.31
C PHE A 372 4.86 -14.18 13.79
N ASP A 373 4.67 -15.37 14.35
CA ASP A 373 5.16 -15.72 15.69
C ASP A 373 6.52 -16.42 15.54
N VAL A 374 7.59 -15.75 15.98
CA VAL A 374 8.97 -16.19 15.85
C VAL A 374 9.48 -16.59 17.23
N LEU A 375 9.79 -17.86 17.40
CA LEU A 375 10.36 -18.42 18.63
C LEU A 375 11.83 -18.76 18.42
N LEU A 376 12.70 -18.08 19.18
CA LEU A 376 14.14 -18.28 19.19
C LEU A 376 14.55 -19.18 20.35
N LYS A 377 15.11 -20.36 20.05
CA LYS A 377 15.63 -21.28 21.08
C LYS A 377 17.14 -21.41 20.96
N PRO A 378 17.91 -21.19 22.04
CA PRO A 378 19.34 -21.45 22.02
C PRO A 378 19.60 -22.96 21.90
N ILE A 379 20.47 -23.34 20.97
CA ILE A 379 21.03 -24.70 20.84
C ILE A 379 22.48 -24.67 21.33
N ARG A 380 23.05 -25.84 21.64
CA ARG A 380 24.48 -25.97 21.96
C ARG A 380 25.34 -25.45 20.79
N GLY A 381 26.35 -24.64 21.11
CA GLY A 381 27.37 -24.18 20.16
C GLY A 381 27.02 -22.88 19.44
N ASP A 382 26.48 -21.89 20.15
CA ASP A 382 26.14 -20.54 19.64
C ASP A 382 25.13 -20.50 18.49
N PHE A 383 24.45 -21.62 18.22
CA PHE A 383 23.39 -21.70 17.22
C PHE A 383 22.04 -21.37 17.83
N VAL A 384 21.23 -20.61 17.10
CA VAL A 384 19.86 -20.25 17.49
C VAL A 384 18.88 -20.95 16.55
N GLN A 385 18.01 -21.77 17.12
CA GLN A 385 16.88 -22.33 16.40
C GLN A 385 15.84 -21.24 16.17
N ASN A 386 15.48 -21.00 14.91
CA ASN A 386 14.41 -20.09 14.54
C ASN A 386 13.18 -20.92 14.15
N ILE A 387 12.12 -20.84 14.96
CA ILE A 387 10.84 -21.50 14.70
C ILE A 387 9.80 -20.43 14.42
N CYS A 388 9.35 -20.35 13.17
CA CYS A 388 8.42 -19.34 12.71
C CYS A 388 7.05 -19.96 12.39
N ARG A 389 5.96 -19.24 12.69
CA ARG A 389 4.61 -19.60 12.26
C ARG A 389 3.85 -18.37 11.80
N CYS A 390 3.29 -18.42 10.60
CA CYS A 390 2.50 -17.35 10.01
C CYS A 390 1.01 -17.57 10.28
N ARG A 391 0.30 -16.53 10.70
CA ARG A 391 -1.14 -16.51 10.91
C ARG A 391 -1.79 -15.46 10.02
N LEU A 392 -2.82 -15.85 9.28
CA LEU A 392 -3.72 -14.93 8.59
C LEU A 392 -4.84 -14.50 9.53
N ILE A 393 -4.99 -13.19 9.73
CA ILE A 393 -5.96 -12.57 10.62
C ILE A 393 -6.88 -11.66 9.81
N HIS A 394 -8.19 -11.85 9.96
CA HIS A 394 -9.20 -10.90 9.53
C HIS A 394 -9.31 -9.78 10.56
N VAL A 395 -8.76 -8.61 10.24
CA VAL A 395 -8.55 -7.50 11.18
C VAL A 395 -9.85 -6.94 11.77
N PRO A 396 -10.94 -6.74 10.98
CA PRO A 396 -12.21 -6.26 11.52
C PRO A 396 -12.73 -7.14 12.65
N THR A 397 -12.74 -8.47 12.46
CA THR A 397 -13.26 -9.40 13.48
C THR A 397 -12.20 -9.89 14.47
N GLY A 398 -10.91 -9.63 14.23
CA GLY A 398 -9.78 -10.21 14.97
C GLY A 398 -9.65 -11.73 14.86
N LYS A 399 -10.36 -12.37 13.92
CA LYS A 399 -10.41 -13.83 13.82
C LYS A 399 -9.26 -14.35 12.97
N SER A 400 -8.64 -15.45 13.40
CA SER A 400 -7.67 -16.17 12.58
C SER A 400 -8.39 -16.99 11.51
N LEU A 401 -8.04 -16.77 10.25
CA LEU A 401 -8.58 -17.52 9.11
C LEU A 401 -7.75 -18.77 8.80
N GLY A 402 -6.45 -18.68 9.01
CA GLY A 402 -5.52 -19.76 8.67
C GLY A 402 -4.18 -19.59 9.36
N VAL A 403 -3.46 -20.71 9.47
CA VAL A 403 -2.14 -20.75 10.07
C VAL A 403 -1.25 -21.67 9.23
N SER A 404 -0.01 -21.26 8.99
CA SER A 404 1.00 -22.09 8.35
C SER A 404 1.43 -23.24 9.26
N LYS A 405 2.12 -24.24 8.70
CA LYS A 405 2.91 -25.15 9.52
C LYS A 405 4.09 -24.40 10.16
N SER A 406 4.71 -25.00 11.17
CA SER A 406 5.94 -24.45 11.77
C SER A 406 7.09 -24.53 10.77
N ILE A 407 7.77 -23.42 10.57
CA ILE A 407 8.96 -23.30 9.74
C ILE A 407 10.15 -23.25 10.69
N ASP A 408 10.84 -24.38 10.82
CA ASP A 408 11.94 -24.56 11.76
C ASP A 408 13.28 -24.67 11.02
N SER A 409 14.26 -23.83 11.41
CA SER A 409 15.60 -23.81 10.80
C SER A 409 16.41 -25.08 11.08
N LEU A 410 16.21 -25.74 12.23
CA LEU A 410 16.87 -27.00 12.56
C LEU A 410 16.27 -28.16 11.77
N GLU A 411 14.94 -28.21 11.66
CA GLU A 411 14.24 -29.22 10.84
C GLU A 411 14.67 -29.10 9.37
N PHE A 412 14.76 -27.86 8.87
CA PHE A 412 15.29 -27.59 7.54
C PHE A 412 16.71 -28.14 7.37
N ALA A 413 17.64 -27.79 8.27
CA ALA A 413 19.02 -28.27 8.21
C ALA A 413 19.11 -29.82 8.17
N GLN A 414 18.25 -30.52 8.92
CA GLN A 414 18.17 -31.98 8.89
C GLN A 414 17.62 -32.52 7.56
N LYS A 415 16.52 -31.93 7.05
CA LYS A 415 15.91 -32.33 5.78
C LYS A 415 16.81 -32.08 4.58
N THR A 416 17.55 -30.98 4.56
CA THR A 416 18.52 -30.66 3.51
C THR A 416 19.65 -31.70 3.49
N ARG A 417 20.17 -32.11 4.66
CA ARG A 417 21.21 -33.15 4.74
C ARG A 417 20.72 -34.53 4.29
N LEU A 418 19.47 -34.88 4.60
CA LEU A 418 18.93 -36.22 4.34
C LEU A 418 18.33 -36.37 2.94
N ARG A 419 17.69 -35.32 2.42
CA ARG A 419 16.89 -35.36 1.18
C ARG A 419 17.36 -34.41 0.10
N GLY A 420 18.31 -33.51 0.38
CA GLY A 420 18.72 -32.47 -0.57
C GLY A 420 17.63 -31.45 -0.90
N MET A 421 16.61 -31.31 -0.04
CA MET A 421 15.51 -30.37 -0.23
C MET A 421 16.02 -28.92 -0.20
N SER A 422 15.57 -28.10 -1.15
CA SER A 422 15.94 -26.68 -1.18
C SER A 422 15.19 -25.87 -0.11
N GLY A 423 15.77 -24.74 0.31
CA GLY A 423 15.12 -23.83 1.27
C GLY A 423 13.76 -23.33 0.78
N ARG A 424 13.69 -22.92 -0.49
CA ARG A 424 12.45 -22.45 -1.12
C ARG A 424 11.38 -23.55 -1.11
N GLU A 425 11.73 -24.77 -1.54
CA GLU A 425 10.80 -25.91 -1.53
C GLU A 425 10.27 -26.21 -0.14
N TYR A 426 11.14 -26.24 0.88
CA TYR A 426 10.73 -26.46 2.26
C TYR A 426 9.76 -25.38 2.76
N VAL A 427 10.11 -24.10 2.56
CA VAL A 427 9.28 -22.95 2.98
C VAL A 427 7.93 -22.97 2.26
N SER A 428 7.91 -23.18 0.94
CA SER A 428 6.68 -23.30 0.16
C SER A 428 5.81 -24.47 0.63
N GLU A 429 6.40 -25.62 1.00
CA GLU A 429 5.65 -26.74 1.58
C GLU A 429 4.97 -26.34 2.91
N GLN A 430 5.67 -25.60 3.78
CA GLN A 430 5.11 -25.15 5.06
C GLN A 430 4.03 -24.06 4.92
N LEU A 431 4.15 -23.21 3.89
CA LEU A 431 3.18 -22.14 3.59
C LEU A 431 1.99 -22.60 2.73
N SER A 432 2.07 -23.76 2.08
CA SER A 432 1.06 -24.27 1.14
C SER A 432 -0.39 -24.19 1.63
N ASN A 433 -0.65 -24.62 2.87
CA ASN A 433 -1.99 -24.57 3.46
C ASN A 433 -2.49 -23.12 3.62
N LEU A 434 -1.62 -22.21 4.04
CA LEU A 434 -1.95 -20.80 4.20
C LEU A 434 -2.28 -20.16 2.84
N MET A 435 -1.47 -20.43 1.82
CA MET A 435 -1.71 -19.95 0.46
C MET A 435 -3.02 -20.50 -0.11
N GLY A 436 -3.32 -21.78 0.12
CA GLY A 436 -4.59 -22.38 -0.28
C GLY A 436 -5.81 -21.71 0.37
N ILE A 437 -5.70 -21.24 1.62
CA ILE A 437 -6.76 -20.46 2.29
C ILE A 437 -6.91 -19.08 1.66
N ILE A 438 -5.79 -18.39 1.38
CA ILE A 438 -5.80 -17.08 0.69
C ILE A 438 -6.50 -17.21 -0.67
N ASP A 439 -6.13 -18.20 -1.47
CA ASP A 439 -6.69 -18.41 -2.81
C ASP A 439 -8.19 -18.75 -2.78
N ARG A 440 -8.64 -19.49 -1.76
CA ARG A 440 -10.03 -19.91 -1.64
C ARG A 440 -10.95 -18.84 -1.05
N GLU A 441 -10.50 -18.12 -0.02
CA GLU A 441 -11.37 -17.28 0.83
C GLU A 441 -11.12 -15.79 0.66
N VAL A 442 -9.90 -15.39 0.33
CA VAL A 442 -9.50 -13.98 0.27
C VAL A 442 -9.58 -13.43 -1.14
N LYS A 443 -9.24 -14.25 -2.15
CA LYS A 443 -9.27 -13.86 -3.55
C LYS A 443 -10.62 -13.25 -3.92
N THR A 444 -10.55 -12.07 -4.52
CA THR A 444 -11.72 -11.36 -5.01
C THR A 444 -12.23 -12.00 -6.30
N ILE A 445 -13.53 -11.91 -6.53
CA ILE A 445 -14.19 -12.43 -7.73
C ILE A 445 -14.89 -11.30 -8.46
N ASP A 446 -15.31 -11.56 -9.70
CA ASP A 446 -16.16 -10.62 -10.42
C ASP A 446 -17.45 -10.33 -9.63
N LEU A 447 -17.94 -9.09 -9.76
CA LEU A 447 -19.18 -8.70 -9.12
C LEU A 447 -20.31 -9.63 -9.59
N PRO A 448 -21.07 -10.26 -8.66
CA PRO A 448 -22.23 -11.05 -9.06
C PRO A 448 -23.26 -10.14 -9.74
N ALA A 449 -24.14 -10.73 -10.56
CA ALA A 449 -25.27 -9.99 -11.11
C ALA A 449 -26.16 -9.50 -9.95
N LEU A 450 -26.35 -8.18 -9.86
CA LEU A 450 -27.13 -7.54 -8.81
C LEU A 450 -28.44 -7.02 -9.40
N THR A 451 -29.52 -7.11 -8.61
CA THR A 451 -30.78 -6.43 -8.91
C THR A 451 -30.83 -5.07 -8.21
N PRO A 452 -31.65 -4.12 -8.71
CA PRO A 452 -31.84 -2.82 -8.05
C PRO A 452 -32.26 -2.93 -6.58
N GLU A 453 -33.09 -3.92 -6.24
CA GLU A 453 -33.54 -4.14 -4.86
C GLU A 453 -32.40 -4.56 -3.92
N VAL A 454 -31.49 -5.42 -4.40
CA VAL A 454 -30.31 -5.85 -3.63
C VAL A 454 -29.37 -4.68 -3.40
N ALA A 455 -29.14 -3.84 -4.43
CA ALA A 455 -28.32 -2.64 -4.31
C ALA A 455 -28.91 -1.64 -3.30
N LYS A 456 -30.23 -1.37 -3.36
CA LYS A 456 -30.91 -0.48 -2.41
C LYS A 456 -30.83 -1.01 -0.97
N ARG A 457 -31.04 -2.31 -0.75
CA ARG A 457 -30.90 -2.94 0.57
C ARG A 457 -29.47 -2.81 1.12
N ARG A 458 -28.49 -3.01 0.25
CA ARG A 458 -27.07 -2.88 0.60
C ARG A 458 -26.72 -1.46 1.03
N ILE A 459 -27.15 -0.46 0.28
CA ILE A 459 -26.97 0.95 0.64
C ILE A 459 -27.69 1.26 1.94
N GLY A 460 -28.95 0.82 2.11
CA GLY A 460 -29.66 0.99 3.37
C GLY A 460 -28.89 0.43 4.58
N THR A 461 -28.24 -0.73 4.41
CA THR A 461 -27.39 -1.33 5.46
C THR A 461 -26.12 -0.51 5.72
N LEU A 462 -25.49 0.02 4.67
CA LEU A 462 -24.32 0.89 4.78
C LEU A 462 -24.65 2.19 5.50
N LEU A 463 -25.76 2.84 5.14
CA LEU A 463 -26.23 4.06 5.77
C LEU A 463 -26.64 3.82 7.23
N ALA A 464 -27.30 2.70 7.52
CA ALA A 464 -27.69 2.33 8.88
C ALA A 464 -26.49 2.00 9.79
N SER A 465 -25.34 1.61 9.23
CA SER A 465 -24.14 1.30 10.01
C SER A 465 -23.48 2.53 10.68
N GLY A 466 -24.05 3.73 10.49
CA GLY A 466 -23.60 4.94 11.17
C GLY A 466 -22.25 5.45 10.68
N GLY A 467 -21.72 4.89 9.59
CA GLY A 467 -20.50 5.37 8.96
C GLY A 467 -20.73 6.80 8.47
N GLY A 468 -20.21 7.78 9.22
CA GLY A 468 -20.22 9.19 8.83
C GLY A 468 -19.48 9.46 7.52
N LYS A 469 -19.11 10.72 7.26
CA LYS A 469 -18.40 11.22 6.07
C LYS A 469 -17.30 10.27 5.55
N ASN A 470 -17.66 9.34 4.67
CA ASN A 470 -16.80 8.25 4.21
C ASN A 470 -16.84 8.15 2.68
N LEU A 471 -15.75 8.54 2.04
CA LEU A 471 -15.61 8.55 0.58
C LEU A 471 -15.78 7.14 0.00
N ARG A 472 -15.36 6.08 0.70
CA ARG A 472 -15.58 4.69 0.26
C ARG A 472 -17.07 4.35 0.14
N THR A 473 -17.90 4.81 1.07
CA THR A 473 -19.35 4.57 1.03
C THR A 473 -19.98 5.28 -0.17
N LEU A 474 -19.60 6.54 -0.40
CA LEU A 474 -20.08 7.31 -1.56
C LEU A 474 -19.60 6.70 -2.89
N ALA A 475 -18.37 6.18 -2.93
CA ALA A 475 -17.86 5.45 -4.09
C ALA A 475 -18.68 4.17 -4.36
N GLU A 476 -19.08 3.43 -3.33
CA GLU A 476 -19.99 2.27 -3.49
C GLU A 476 -21.37 2.70 -4.02
N VAL A 477 -21.90 3.85 -3.61
CA VAL A 477 -23.13 4.41 -4.20
C VAL A 477 -22.94 4.74 -5.68
N ARG A 478 -21.83 5.39 -6.05
CA ARG A 478 -21.49 5.69 -7.46
C ARG A 478 -21.29 4.45 -8.31
N LEU A 479 -20.76 3.36 -7.74
CA LEU A 479 -20.68 2.06 -8.40
C LEU A 479 -22.07 1.53 -8.77
N TYR A 480 -23.03 1.55 -7.84
CA TYR A 480 -24.38 1.08 -8.15
C TYR A 480 -25.13 2.04 -9.10
N GLN A 481 -24.79 3.33 -9.08
CA GLN A 481 -25.27 4.28 -10.09
C GLN A 481 -24.74 3.94 -11.48
N SER A 482 -23.44 3.65 -11.64
CA SER A 482 -22.85 3.33 -12.95
C SER A 482 -23.37 2.01 -13.53
N LEU A 483 -23.78 1.07 -12.66
CA LEU A 483 -24.45 -0.17 -13.03
C LEU A 483 -25.95 0.00 -13.35
N ASN A 484 -26.49 1.23 -13.31
CA ASN A 484 -27.91 1.54 -13.48
C ASN A 484 -28.84 0.82 -12.48
N LEU A 485 -28.33 0.50 -11.28
CA LEU A 485 -29.10 -0.15 -10.21
C LEU A 485 -29.76 0.85 -9.27
N LEU A 486 -29.29 2.11 -9.29
CA LEU A 486 -29.87 3.22 -8.55
C LEU A 486 -30.33 4.30 -9.51
N SER A 487 -31.46 4.91 -9.16
CA SER A 487 -31.90 6.15 -9.81
C SER A 487 -31.16 7.36 -9.22
N GLU A 488 -31.09 8.45 -9.96
CA GLU A 488 -30.51 9.71 -9.47
C GLU A 488 -31.07 10.16 -8.10
N PRO A 489 -32.40 10.16 -7.84
CA PRO A 489 -32.90 10.54 -6.51
C PRO A 489 -32.46 9.58 -5.40
N ASP A 490 -32.28 8.29 -5.69
CA ASP A 490 -31.72 7.34 -4.70
C ASP A 490 -30.28 7.73 -4.33
N VAL A 491 -29.48 8.13 -5.32
CA VAL A 491 -28.10 8.58 -5.13
C VAL A 491 -28.05 9.86 -4.29
N LEU A 492 -28.86 10.86 -4.63
CA LEU A 492 -28.90 12.12 -3.88
C LEU A 492 -29.31 11.93 -2.43
N MET A 493 -30.32 11.09 -2.20
CA MET A 493 -30.74 10.74 -0.84
C MET A 493 -29.60 10.05 -0.07
N ALA A 494 -28.87 9.13 -0.71
CA ALA A 494 -27.73 8.48 -0.05
C ALA A 494 -26.60 9.48 0.27
N PHE A 495 -26.30 10.42 -0.63
CA PHE A 495 -25.30 11.46 -0.41
C PHE A 495 -25.71 12.39 0.74
N ASP A 496 -26.96 12.84 0.76
CA ASP A 496 -27.51 13.67 1.84
C ASP A 496 -27.44 12.96 3.20
N ILE A 497 -27.74 11.66 3.27
CA ILE A 497 -27.64 10.89 4.52
C ILE A 497 -26.19 10.75 5.00
N VAL A 498 -25.23 10.53 4.10
CA VAL A 498 -23.81 10.30 4.49
C VAL A 498 -23.11 11.60 4.90
N GLY A 499 -23.36 12.70 4.17
CA GLY A 499 -22.58 13.93 4.33
C GLY A 499 -23.37 15.22 4.31
N GLY A 500 -24.69 15.17 4.18
CA GLY A 500 -25.55 16.35 4.08
C GLY A 500 -25.18 17.24 2.90
N GLU A 501 -25.20 18.54 3.15
CA GLU A 501 -24.93 19.58 2.16
C GLU A 501 -23.53 19.44 1.53
N GLU A 502 -22.50 19.06 2.30
CA GLU A 502 -21.14 18.88 1.77
C GLU A 502 -21.07 17.75 0.73
N ALA A 503 -21.74 16.63 0.98
CA ALA A 503 -21.78 15.53 0.01
C ALA A 503 -22.57 15.92 -1.24
N LEU A 504 -23.71 16.62 -1.10
CA LEU A 504 -24.45 17.14 -2.25
C LEU A 504 -23.62 18.15 -3.06
N GLN A 505 -22.80 18.95 -2.38
CA GLN A 505 -21.84 19.85 -3.03
C GLN A 505 -20.77 19.06 -3.81
N MET A 506 -20.36 17.86 -3.38
CA MET A 506 -19.49 17.00 -4.20
C MET A 506 -20.17 16.51 -5.50
N VAL A 507 -21.50 16.51 -5.57
CA VAL A 507 -22.24 16.11 -6.79
C VAL A 507 -22.42 17.30 -7.74
N TYR A 508 -22.90 18.42 -7.22
CA TYR A 508 -23.37 19.56 -8.03
C TYR A 508 -22.52 20.83 -7.92
N GLY A 509 -21.57 20.87 -6.98
CA GLY A 509 -20.71 22.02 -6.78
C GLY A 509 -19.72 22.25 -7.93
N PRO A 510 -19.17 23.47 -8.03
CA PRO A 510 -18.10 23.75 -8.97
C PRO A 510 -16.87 22.88 -8.65
N GLU A 511 -16.10 22.57 -9.69
CA GLU A 511 -14.98 21.62 -9.61
C GLU A 511 -14.01 21.92 -8.46
N GLU A 512 -13.58 23.17 -8.31
CA GLU A 512 -12.65 23.60 -7.26
C GLU A 512 -13.18 23.31 -5.84
N GLU A 513 -14.47 23.55 -5.60
CA GLU A 513 -15.09 23.29 -4.29
C GLU A 513 -15.22 21.79 -4.03
N ARG A 514 -15.54 20.99 -5.05
CA ARG A 514 -15.59 19.53 -4.93
C ARG A 514 -14.24 18.96 -4.54
N LEU A 515 -13.17 19.40 -5.22
CA LEU A 515 -11.81 18.97 -4.95
C LEU A 515 -11.39 19.32 -3.51
N ALA A 516 -11.63 20.56 -3.08
CA ALA A 516 -11.30 21.02 -1.74
C ALA A 516 -12.03 20.21 -0.64
N LEU A 517 -13.32 19.89 -0.86
CA LEU A 517 -14.08 19.04 0.06
C LEU A 517 -13.53 17.62 0.13
N VAL A 518 -13.15 17.04 -1.01
CA VAL A 518 -12.53 15.70 -1.06
C VAL A 518 -11.22 15.70 -0.27
N HIS A 519 -10.33 16.68 -0.48
CA HIS A 519 -9.08 16.79 0.30
C HIS A 519 -9.36 16.88 1.80
N GLN A 520 -10.34 17.69 2.18
CA GLN A 520 -10.73 17.85 3.58
C GLN A 520 -11.23 16.53 4.19
N TRP A 521 -12.05 15.78 3.46
CA TRP A 521 -12.59 14.49 3.90
C TRP A 521 -11.52 13.40 3.95
N ALA A 522 -10.60 13.39 2.97
CA ALA A 522 -9.52 12.42 2.89
C ALA A 522 -8.56 12.51 4.10
N VAL A 523 -8.30 13.73 4.60
CA VAL A 523 -7.47 13.96 5.80
C VAL A 523 -8.23 13.65 7.09
N LYS A 524 -9.50 14.08 7.18
CA LYS A 524 -10.30 14.00 8.42
C LYS A 524 -10.82 12.61 8.75
N ARG A 525 -10.36 11.57 8.06
CA ARG A 525 -10.87 10.20 8.20
C ARG A 525 -11.12 9.86 9.67
N PRO A 526 -12.37 9.62 10.08
CA PRO A 526 -12.63 9.11 11.41
C PRO A 526 -11.94 7.73 11.52
N PRO A 527 -11.23 7.43 12.62
CA PRO A 527 -10.69 6.10 12.83
C PRO A 527 -11.83 5.10 12.64
N ALA A 528 -11.57 3.98 11.96
CA ALA A 528 -12.60 2.96 11.73
C ALA A 528 -13.22 2.61 13.08
N GLU A 529 -14.43 3.12 13.35
CA GLU A 529 -15.09 2.88 14.61
C GLU A 529 -15.22 1.37 14.75
N ALA A 530 -14.73 0.87 15.90
CA ALA A 530 -14.93 -0.51 16.25
C ALA A 530 -16.44 -0.71 16.29
N THR A 531 -16.98 -1.36 15.26
CA THR A 531 -18.29 -1.98 15.35
C THR A 531 -18.11 -3.07 16.41
N GLU A 532 -18.49 -2.74 17.65
CA GLU A 532 -18.50 -3.65 18.80
C GLU A 532 -19.47 -4.82 18.58
#